data_AF-A0A0G1WLY6-F1
#
_entry.id   AF-A0A0G1WLY6-F1
#
_cell.length_a   1.000
_cell.length_b   1.000
_cell.length_c   1.000
_cell.angle_alpha   90.00
_cell.angle_beta   90.00
_cell.angle_gamma   90.00
#
_symmetry.space_group_name_H-M   'P 1'
#
loop_
_entity.id
_entity.type
_entity.pdbx_description
1 polymer ?
#
loop_
_entity_poly.entity_id
_entity_poly.type
_entity_poly.pdbx_seq_one_letter_code
_entity_poly.pdbx_strand_id
1 'polypeptide(L)'
;MQSIPISHRLFAFLIVVAVILGTASIANALPVSGRDLAQSIICKVFSDLQARGLYNRGLAARCNIIPPPTTAKLVVVKSVQGSTTTPSAFTLQVVSGSATTTFSGNASGTILTFAGNSVFTVSESPVTDFSPSFSSGCSGTLLPNSTTTCTVINTFTGTTTATTSTLRIVKIVEGGIATSSDFQISLKKDNVHVTGSPQAGSSIGTTYSNLASSTYEVSETGPANYDAVFSGACNGTSTIMLAASTSVTCTVTNTFNPPLMADLTVFKIVLGTTTATSSDFQIHVKSATTSLDVAGSPQAGTAAGTTYSLPFGTYEVSETGDLTPDETSFNGDCSTNGGITLTSTTTKACTVTNTFNNAP
;
A
#
# COMPACT_ATOMS: atom_id res chain seq x y z
N MET A 1 -47.84 53.80 -29.21
CA MET A 1 -46.49 53.23 -29.15
C MET A 1 -45.51 54.22 -29.76
N GLN A 2 -44.71 54.88 -28.92
CA GLN A 2 -43.29 55.20 -29.13
C GLN A 2 -42.84 55.98 -27.89
N SER A 3 -42.00 55.35 -27.08
CA SER A 3 -41.35 55.93 -25.90
C SER A 3 -40.24 56.87 -26.36
N ILE A 4 -40.40 58.17 -26.08
CA ILE A 4 -39.38 59.19 -26.29
C ILE A 4 -38.49 59.25 -25.02
N PRO A 5 -37.15 59.22 -25.14
CA PRO A 5 -36.26 59.24 -24.00
C PRO A 5 -36.19 60.64 -23.40
N ILE A 6 -36.59 60.77 -22.14
CA ILE A 6 -36.40 62.00 -21.36
C ILE A 6 -34.90 62.12 -21.09
N SER A 7 -34.26 63.15 -21.65
CA SER A 7 -32.84 63.41 -21.38
C SER A 7 -32.61 63.57 -19.87
N HIS A 8 -31.50 63.04 -19.36
CA HIS A 8 -31.16 63.11 -17.93
C HIS A 8 -31.18 64.55 -17.39
N ARG A 9 -30.98 65.55 -18.26
CA ARG A 9 -31.09 66.97 -17.92
C ARG A 9 -32.53 67.42 -17.72
N LEU A 10 -33.49 66.92 -18.50
CA LEU A 10 -34.91 67.25 -18.36
C LEU A 10 -35.52 66.57 -17.12
N PHE A 11 -35.08 65.36 -16.79
CA PHE A 11 -35.47 64.65 -15.56
C PHE A 11 -34.91 65.33 -14.30
N ALA A 12 -33.64 65.74 -14.33
CA ALA A 12 -33.05 66.56 -13.27
C ALA A 12 -33.75 67.92 -13.15
N PHE A 13 -34.15 68.54 -14.27
CA PHE A 13 -34.88 69.81 -14.26
C PHE A 13 -36.30 69.66 -13.69
N LEU A 14 -37.01 68.58 -14.01
CA LEU A 14 -38.33 68.27 -13.44
C LEU A 14 -38.24 68.01 -11.92
N ILE A 15 -37.18 67.38 -11.44
CA ILE A 15 -36.94 67.18 -9.99
C ILE A 15 -36.60 68.50 -9.31
N VAL A 16 -35.76 69.34 -9.92
CA VAL A 16 -35.44 70.68 -9.38
C VAL A 16 -36.69 71.57 -9.36
N VAL A 17 -37.54 71.52 -10.39
CA VAL A 17 -38.81 72.25 -10.45
C VAL A 17 -39.83 71.71 -9.43
N ALA A 18 -39.90 70.39 -9.22
CA ALA A 18 -40.74 69.79 -8.18
C ALA A 18 -40.27 70.14 -6.75
N VAL A 19 -38.96 70.34 -6.56
CA VAL A 19 -38.35 70.79 -5.29
C VAL A 19 -38.54 72.29 -5.05
N ILE A 20 -38.60 73.11 -6.12
CA ILE A 20 -38.92 74.55 -6.03
C ILE A 20 -40.41 74.79 -5.75
N LEU A 21 -41.32 73.92 -6.23
CA LEU A 21 -42.78 74.06 -6.09
C LEU A 21 -43.40 73.33 -4.87
N GLY A 22 -42.61 72.74 -3.98
CA GLY A 22 -43.06 72.39 -2.64
C GLY A 22 -44.08 71.26 -2.52
N THR A 23 -44.03 70.22 -3.36
CA THR A 23 -44.89 69.03 -3.19
C THR A 23 -44.11 67.83 -2.66
N ALA A 24 -44.33 67.50 -1.39
CA ALA A 24 -43.80 66.31 -0.69
C ALA A 24 -44.38 64.95 -1.18
N SER A 25 -44.91 64.85 -2.40
CA SER A 25 -45.75 63.70 -2.81
C SER A 25 -45.05 62.58 -3.60
N ILE A 26 -43.77 62.69 -3.95
CA ILE A 26 -43.08 61.62 -4.71
C ILE A 26 -42.36 60.62 -3.78
N ALA A 27 -41.97 61.05 -2.57
CA ALA A 27 -41.25 60.20 -1.61
C ALA A 27 -42.13 59.06 -1.04
N ASN A 28 -43.45 59.23 -0.96
CA ASN A 28 -44.34 58.22 -0.38
C ASN A 28 -44.65 57.03 -1.30
N ALA A 29 -44.25 57.06 -2.58
CA ALA A 29 -44.50 56.00 -3.55
C ALA A 29 -43.35 54.99 -3.72
N LEU A 30 -42.24 55.15 -2.98
CA LEU A 30 -41.05 54.30 -3.09
C LEU A 30 -40.98 53.25 -1.96
N PRO A 31 -40.51 52.02 -2.24
CA PRO A 31 -40.16 51.05 -1.20
C PRO A 31 -39.09 51.65 -0.26
N VAL A 32 -39.02 51.16 0.99
CA VAL A 32 -38.23 51.77 2.10
C VAL A 32 -36.79 52.11 1.69
N SER A 33 -36.12 51.24 0.93
CA SER A 33 -34.76 51.48 0.41
C SER A 33 -34.64 52.63 -0.61
N GLY A 34 -35.70 52.86 -1.39
CA GLY A 34 -35.78 53.97 -2.34
C GLY A 34 -36.02 55.33 -1.68
N ARG A 35 -36.71 55.35 -0.53
CA ARG A 35 -36.88 56.57 0.29
C ARG A 35 -35.56 57.04 0.90
N ASP A 36 -34.77 56.12 1.45
CA ASP A 36 -33.51 56.46 2.11
C ASP A 36 -32.47 56.99 1.12
N LEU A 37 -32.41 56.39 -0.09
CA LEU A 37 -31.54 56.85 -1.16
C LEU A 37 -31.97 58.24 -1.70
N ALA A 38 -33.27 58.45 -1.91
CA ALA A 38 -33.80 59.74 -2.34
C ALA A 38 -33.51 60.85 -1.30
N GLN A 39 -33.69 60.55 0.00
CA GLN A 39 -33.39 61.46 1.10
C GLN A 39 -31.89 61.83 1.15
N SER A 40 -30.99 60.86 0.92
CA SER A 40 -29.53 61.05 0.90
C SER A 40 -29.08 61.96 -0.26
N ILE A 41 -29.63 61.75 -1.47
CA ILE A 41 -29.35 62.58 -2.65
C ILE A 41 -29.82 64.02 -2.41
N ILE A 42 -31.03 64.19 -1.86
CA ILE A 42 -31.58 65.51 -1.54
C ILE A 42 -30.68 66.23 -0.52
N CYS A 43 -30.28 65.59 0.58
CA CYS A 43 -29.38 66.21 1.57
C CYS A 43 -28.01 66.59 0.97
N LYS A 44 -27.45 65.79 0.05
CA LYS A 44 -26.15 66.09 -0.59
C LYS A 44 -26.22 67.29 -1.53
N VAL A 45 -27.29 67.42 -2.32
CA VAL A 45 -27.50 68.58 -3.20
C VAL A 45 -27.64 69.87 -2.38
N PHE A 46 -28.39 69.84 -1.28
CA PHE A 46 -28.53 71.02 -0.40
C PHE A 46 -27.23 71.39 0.31
N SER A 47 -26.43 70.39 0.72
CA SER A 47 -25.10 70.64 1.33
C SER A 47 -24.13 71.30 0.34
N ASP A 48 -24.12 70.88 -0.93
CA ASP A 48 -23.26 71.47 -1.97
C ASP A 48 -23.71 72.89 -2.34
N LEU A 49 -25.02 73.16 -2.38
CA LEU A 49 -25.55 74.51 -2.61
C LEU A 49 -25.21 75.46 -1.45
N GLN A 50 -25.20 74.97 -0.21
CA GLN A 50 -24.81 75.75 0.96
C GLN A 50 -23.29 76.01 0.99
N ALA A 51 -22.47 75.01 0.67
CA ALA A 51 -21.01 75.15 0.56
C ALA A 51 -20.58 76.15 -0.53
N ARG A 52 -21.41 76.31 -1.57
CA ARG A 52 -21.22 77.31 -2.64
C ARG A 52 -21.86 78.67 -2.33
N GLY A 53 -22.41 78.87 -1.14
CA GLY A 53 -23.03 80.14 -0.71
C GLY A 53 -24.34 80.50 -1.42
N LEU A 54 -24.95 79.55 -2.15
CA LEU A 54 -26.13 79.78 -3.00
C LEU A 54 -27.47 79.60 -2.24
N TYR A 55 -27.41 79.22 -0.95
CA TYR A 55 -28.60 78.94 -0.14
C TYR A 55 -28.34 79.22 1.35
N ASN A 56 -29.21 80.01 2.02
CA ASN A 56 -28.97 80.50 3.39
C ASN A 56 -30.22 80.54 4.30
N ARG A 57 -31.02 79.45 4.34
CA ARG A 57 -32.09 79.27 5.35
C ARG A 57 -31.89 77.99 6.16
N GLY A 58 -32.17 78.09 7.47
CA GLY A 58 -31.92 77.09 8.52
C GLY A 58 -32.72 75.79 8.47
N LEU A 59 -32.86 75.17 7.29
CA LEU A 59 -33.34 73.79 7.13
C LEU A 59 -32.22 72.75 7.30
N ALA A 60 -30.96 73.18 7.38
CA ALA A 60 -29.82 72.30 7.68
C ALA A 60 -29.97 71.55 9.03
N ALA A 61 -30.79 72.07 9.96
CA ALA A 61 -31.09 71.42 11.23
C ALA A 61 -32.10 70.25 11.14
N ARG A 62 -32.66 69.94 9.95
CA ARG A 62 -33.59 68.81 9.76
C ARG A 62 -33.08 67.68 8.84
N CYS A 63 -31.91 67.81 8.22
CA CYS A 63 -31.21 66.64 7.67
C CYS A 63 -30.44 65.98 8.82
N ASN A 64 -31.13 65.14 9.61
CA ASN A 64 -30.41 64.09 10.31
C ASN A 64 -29.97 63.12 9.20
N ILE A 65 -28.74 63.32 8.70
CA ILE A 65 -28.14 62.41 7.73
C ILE A 65 -28.00 61.09 8.49
N ILE A 66 -28.98 60.19 8.36
CA ILE A 66 -28.82 58.84 8.89
C ILE A 66 -27.64 58.28 8.09
N PRO A 67 -26.47 58.01 8.73
CA PRO A 67 -25.37 57.42 8.01
C PRO A 67 -25.89 56.14 7.34
N PRO A 68 -25.50 55.86 6.07
CA PRO A 68 -26.02 54.70 5.36
C PRO A 68 -25.91 53.46 6.25
N PRO A 69 -26.92 52.56 6.24
CA PRO A 69 -26.91 51.39 7.11
C PRO A 69 -25.57 50.69 6.99
N THR A 70 -24.81 50.70 8.08
CA THR A 70 -23.50 50.05 8.06
C THR A 70 -23.74 48.56 7.95
N THR A 71 -22.95 47.88 7.14
CA THR A 71 -23.00 46.43 7.00
C THR A 71 -21.72 45.83 7.55
N ALA A 72 -21.78 44.57 7.93
CA ALA A 72 -20.64 43.79 8.35
C ALA A 72 -20.68 42.42 7.66
N LYS A 73 -19.51 41.85 7.39
CA LYS A 73 -19.37 40.54 6.76
C LYS A 73 -18.89 39.51 7.76
N LEU A 74 -19.51 38.33 7.73
CA LEU A 74 -19.03 37.14 8.42
C LEU A 74 -18.61 36.12 7.37
N VAL A 75 -17.37 35.64 7.44
CA VAL A 75 -16.87 34.53 6.63
C VAL A 75 -16.82 33.29 7.50
N VAL A 76 -17.62 32.27 7.20
CA VAL A 76 -17.65 31.00 7.94
C VAL A 76 -16.91 29.94 7.14
N VAL A 77 -15.75 29.51 7.63
CA VAL A 77 -14.89 28.50 7.00
C VAL A 77 -15.06 27.17 7.72
N LYS A 78 -15.31 26.10 6.96
CA LYS A 78 -15.41 24.75 7.51
C LYS A 78 -14.17 23.92 7.16
N SER A 79 -13.59 23.29 8.18
CA SER A 79 -12.48 22.35 8.04
C SER A 79 -12.80 21.00 8.69
N VAL A 80 -12.21 19.93 8.15
CA VAL A 80 -12.37 18.56 8.63
C VAL A 80 -10.98 17.95 8.78
N GLN A 81 -10.72 17.33 9.92
CA GLN A 81 -9.45 16.69 10.26
C GLN A 81 -9.68 15.21 10.60
N GLY A 82 -8.74 14.34 10.25
CA GLY A 82 -8.77 12.92 10.62
C GLY A 82 -9.71 12.03 9.79
N SER A 83 -10.29 12.53 8.68
CA SER A 83 -11.09 11.73 7.73
C SER A 83 -11.05 12.32 6.31
N THR A 84 -11.65 11.62 5.34
CA THR A 84 -11.88 12.09 3.96
C THR A 84 -13.24 12.80 3.76
N THR A 85 -14.04 12.96 4.83
CA THR A 85 -15.36 13.60 4.76
C THR A 85 -15.24 15.06 4.36
N THR A 86 -16.01 15.46 3.35
CA THR A 86 -15.98 16.83 2.82
C THR A 86 -16.69 17.84 3.75
N PRO A 87 -16.27 19.11 3.79
CA PRO A 87 -16.91 20.16 4.60
C PRO A 87 -18.42 20.33 4.39
N SER A 88 -18.94 20.03 3.19
CA SER A 88 -20.36 20.16 2.86
C SER A 88 -21.26 19.14 3.56
N ALA A 89 -20.69 18.09 4.16
CA ALA A 89 -21.42 17.12 4.97
C ALA A 89 -21.90 17.69 6.33
N PHE A 90 -21.38 18.87 6.72
CA PHE A 90 -21.71 19.52 7.99
C PHE A 90 -22.64 20.70 7.74
N THR A 91 -23.74 20.76 8.48
CA THR A 91 -24.72 21.85 8.38
C THR A 91 -24.44 22.88 9.46
N LEU A 92 -24.11 24.09 9.04
CA LEU A 92 -23.83 25.24 9.89
C LEU A 92 -25.07 26.13 10.00
N GLN A 93 -25.21 26.76 11.16
CA GLN A 93 -26.27 27.71 11.45
C GLN A 93 -25.66 28.99 12.02
N VAL A 94 -26.10 30.14 11.52
CA VAL A 94 -25.78 31.45 12.08
C VAL A 94 -27.07 32.08 12.57
N VAL A 95 -27.09 32.46 13.85
CA VAL A 95 -28.19 33.22 14.46
C VAL A 95 -27.71 34.65 14.67
N SER A 96 -28.51 35.63 14.23
CA SER A 96 -28.26 37.04 14.49
C SER A 96 -29.58 37.78 14.74
N GLY A 97 -29.77 38.24 15.99
CA GLY A 97 -31.09 38.72 16.44
C GLY A 97 -32.14 37.61 16.36
N SER A 98 -33.25 37.86 15.67
CA SER A 98 -34.29 36.87 15.37
C SER A 98 -34.07 36.12 14.04
N ALA A 99 -33.08 36.53 13.24
CA ALA A 99 -32.80 35.90 11.96
C ALA A 99 -31.91 34.67 12.14
N THR A 100 -32.24 33.61 11.40
CA THR A 100 -31.49 32.36 11.38
C THR A 100 -31.17 32.00 9.94
N THR A 101 -29.90 31.72 9.65
CA THR A 101 -29.45 31.27 8.32
C THR A 101 -28.75 29.92 8.46
N THR A 102 -29.13 28.94 7.65
CA THR A 102 -28.49 27.62 7.59
C THR A 102 -27.84 27.40 6.22
N PHE A 103 -26.71 26.72 6.21
CA PHE A 103 -25.95 26.43 4.99
C PHE A 103 -25.00 25.24 5.21
N SER A 104 -24.64 24.57 4.12
CA SER A 104 -23.60 23.53 4.14
C SER A 104 -22.22 24.13 4.32
N GLY A 105 -21.33 23.44 5.03
CA GLY A 105 -19.96 23.86 5.24
C GLY A 105 -19.16 23.99 3.95
N ASN A 106 -18.24 24.97 3.92
CA ASN A 106 -17.41 25.28 2.77
C ASN A 106 -15.95 25.54 3.21
N ALA A 107 -14.99 24.85 2.59
CA ALA A 107 -13.56 25.03 2.84
C ALA A 107 -13.06 26.42 2.40
N SER A 108 -13.64 26.99 1.34
CA SER A 108 -13.29 28.31 0.83
C SER A 108 -13.98 29.45 1.58
N GLY A 109 -14.87 29.13 2.51
CA GLY A 109 -15.64 30.09 3.29
C GLY A 109 -16.98 30.48 2.66
N THR A 110 -18.00 30.63 3.50
CA THR A 110 -19.31 31.19 3.14
C THR A 110 -19.40 32.62 3.67
N ILE A 111 -19.67 33.59 2.80
CA ILE A 111 -19.77 35.00 3.17
C ILE A 111 -21.22 35.37 3.42
N LEU A 112 -21.53 35.83 4.63
CA LEU A 112 -22.83 36.36 5.04
C LEU A 112 -22.70 37.85 5.34
N THR A 113 -23.75 38.62 5.05
CA THR A 113 -23.78 40.07 5.30
C THR A 113 -24.90 40.40 6.28
N PHE A 114 -24.55 41.14 7.32
CA PHE A 114 -25.48 41.57 8.39
C PHE A 114 -25.43 43.09 8.55
N ALA A 115 -26.39 43.64 9.31
CA ALA A 115 -26.28 45.02 9.78
C ALA A 115 -25.10 45.16 10.76
N GLY A 116 -24.42 46.30 10.75
CA GLY A 116 -23.38 46.63 11.71
C GLY A 116 -23.94 46.63 13.15
N ASN A 117 -23.09 46.26 14.10
CA ASN A 117 -23.40 46.04 15.51
C ASN A 117 -24.36 44.88 15.81
N SER A 118 -24.61 43.98 14.86
CA SER A 118 -25.42 42.79 15.13
C SER A 118 -24.65 41.79 15.99
N VAL A 119 -25.30 41.30 17.04
CA VAL A 119 -24.81 40.15 17.81
C VAL A 119 -25.09 38.89 17.01
N PHE A 120 -24.12 37.96 16.97
CA PHE A 120 -24.25 36.71 16.26
C PHE A 120 -23.63 35.54 17.02
N THR A 121 -24.11 34.34 16.70
CA THR A 121 -23.52 33.07 17.12
C THR A 121 -23.56 32.09 15.95
N VAL A 122 -22.50 31.29 15.81
CA VAL A 122 -22.42 30.17 14.87
C VAL A 122 -22.52 28.87 15.65
N SER A 123 -23.37 27.97 15.18
CA SER A 123 -23.52 26.61 15.68
C SER A 123 -23.44 25.61 14.52
N GLU A 124 -23.27 24.34 14.85
CA GLU A 124 -23.27 23.24 13.89
C GLU A 124 -24.16 22.12 14.39
N SER A 125 -24.91 21.50 13.48
CA SER A 125 -25.66 20.29 13.81
C SER A 125 -24.70 19.12 14.08
N PRO A 126 -24.93 18.31 15.13
CA PRO A 126 -24.05 17.20 15.46
C PRO A 126 -24.03 16.17 14.34
N VAL A 127 -22.84 15.64 14.04
CA VAL A 127 -22.62 14.54 13.11
C VAL A 127 -21.86 13.44 13.88
N THR A 128 -22.32 12.19 13.75
CA THR A 128 -21.71 11.03 14.41
C THR A 128 -20.22 10.94 14.08
N ASP A 129 -19.41 10.56 15.07
CA ASP A 129 -17.95 10.41 14.96
C ASP A 129 -17.16 11.68 14.63
N PHE A 130 -17.76 12.87 14.78
CA PHE A 130 -17.06 14.15 14.65
C PHE A 130 -17.28 15.04 15.87
N SER A 131 -16.20 15.68 16.31
CA SER A 131 -16.23 16.67 17.40
C SER A 131 -15.92 18.07 16.85
N PRO A 132 -16.88 19.02 16.89
CA PRO A 132 -16.68 20.37 16.38
C PRO A 132 -15.96 21.26 17.40
N SER A 133 -15.10 22.14 16.88
CA SER A 133 -14.49 23.25 17.61
C SER A 133 -14.67 24.55 16.83
N PHE A 134 -14.83 25.65 17.56
CA PHE A 134 -15.18 26.97 17.02
C PHE A 134 -14.09 27.97 17.38
N SER A 135 -13.63 28.75 16.40
CA SER A 135 -12.71 29.85 16.67
C SER A 135 -13.41 30.98 17.44
N SER A 136 -12.63 31.89 18.03
CA SER A 136 -13.16 33.06 18.75
C SER A 136 -14.03 33.99 17.88
N GLY A 137 -13.89 33.92 16.55
CA GLY A 137 -14.70 34.69 15.60
C GLY A 137 -16.08 34.09 15.30
N CYS A 138 -16.46 32.98 15.95
CA CYS A 138 -17.75 32.30 15.76
C CYS A 138 -18.88 32.83 16.66
N SER A 139 -18.62 33.81 17.50
CA SER A 139 -19.64 34.53 18.26
C SER A 139 -19.17 35.94 18.59
N GLY A 140 -20.12 36.82 18.95
CA GLY A 140 -19.84 38.17 19.40
C GLY A 140 -20.63 39.22 18.64
N THR A 141 -20.05 40.40 18.46
CA THR A 141 -20.70 41.53 17.78
C THR A 141 -19.95 41.86 16.49
N LEU A 142 -20.66 41.94 15.38
CA LEU A 142 -20.11 42.33 14.09
C LEU A 142 -19.96 43.85 14.01
N LEU A 143 -18.74 44.36 13.91
CA LEU A 143 -18.49 45.79 13.85
C LEU A 143 -18.85 46.36 12.46
N PRO A 144 -19.36 47.62 12.39
CA PRO A 144 -19.60 48.32 11.15
C PRO A 144 -18.41 48.27 10.18
N ASN A 145 -18.67 47.93 8.92
CA ASN A 145 -17.69 47.84 7.84
C ASN A 145 -16.52 46.88 8.10
N SER A 146 -16.67 45.92 9.03
CA SER A 146 -15.67 44.90 9.29
C SER A 146 -15.97 43.58 8.55
N THR A 147 -14.93 42.75 8.43
CA THR A 147 -15.07 41.35 8.05
C THR A 147 -14.51 40.49 9.18
N THR A 148 -15.37 39.66 9.77
CA THR A 148 -15.01 38.70 10.82
C THR A 148 -14.94 37.30 10.22
N THR A 149 -13.94 36.51 10.60
CA THR A 149 -13.81 35.11 10.15
C THR A 149 -14.10 34.15 11.31
N CYS A 150 -15.08 33.28 11.12
CA CYS A 150 -15.35 32.13 11.98
C CYS A 150 -14.79 30.88 11.31
N THR A 151 -13.99 30.10 12.02
CA THR A 151 -13.50 28.80 11.55
C THR A 151 -14.09 27.71 12.43
N VAL A 152 -14.79 26.77 11.81
CA VAL A 152 -15.34 25.58 12.49
C VAL A 152 -14.56 24.36 12.03
N ILE A 153 -13.86 23.70 12.94
CA ILE A 153 -13.06 22.50 12.67
C ILE A 153 -13.77 21.28 13.24
N ASN A 154 -14.04 20.27 12.41
CA ASN A 154 -14.45 18.95 12.89
C ASN A 154 -13.27 18.00 12.92
N THR A 155 -13.02 17.41 14.08
CA THR A 155 -12.05 16.33 14.23
C THR A 155 -12.78 15.00 14.26
N PHE A 156 -12.39 14.07 13.40
CA PHE A 156 -12.91 12.70 13.42
C PHE A 156 -12.51 12.00 14.72
N THR A 157 -13.49 11.49 15.44
CA THR A 157 -13.33 10.77 16.72
C THR A 157 -13.73 9.29 16.61
N GLY A 158 -14.17 8.85 15.43
CA GLY A 158 -14.47 7.44 15.19
C GLY A 158 -13.20 6.58 15.18
N THR A 159 -13.36 5.28 15.38
CA THR A 159 -12.27 4.34 15.17
C THR A 159 -12.04 4.21 13.66
N THR A 160 -10.87 4.61 13.19
CA THR A 160 -10.43 4.25 11.83
C THR A 160 -10.24 2.75 11.83
N THR A 161 -11.26 2.01 11.38
CA THR A 161 -11.10 0.56 11.19
C THR A 161 -10.03 0.41 10.12
N ALA A 162 -8.81 0.07 10.54
CA ALA A 162 -7.75 -0.26 9.60
C ALA A 162 -8.33 -1.31 8.67
N THR A 163 -8.42 -0.96 7.39
CA THR A 163 -8.91 -1.87 6.35
C THR A 163 -7.87 -2.95 6.18
N THR A 164 -8.02 -3.99 6.99
CA THR A 164 -7.10 -5.12 6.97
C THR A 164 -7.49 -6.10 5.88
N SER A 165 -6.50 -6.90 5.51
CA SER A 165 -6.61 -7.89 4.45
C SER A 165 -6.31 -9.28 5.01
N THR A 166 -6.65 -10.28 4.22
CA THR A 166 -6.40 -11.69 4.54
C THR A 166 -5.54 -12.32 3.47
N LEU A 167 -4.55 -13.10 3.89
CA LEU A 167 -3.69 -13.89 3.01
C LEU A 167 -3.80 -15.36 3.42
N ARG A 168 -4.21 -16.22 2.49
CA ARG A 168 -4.13 -17.67 2.66
C ARG A 168 -2.92 -18.21 1.92
N ILE A 169 -2.07 -18.99 2.60
CA ILE A 169 -0.94 -19.68 1.99
C ILE A 169 -1.25 -21.16 1.94
N VAL A 170 -1.28 -21.75 0.75
CA VAL A 170 -1.48 -23.19 0.53
C VAL A 170 -0.15 -23.83 0.17
N LYS A 171 0.19 -24.93 0.85
CA LYS A 171 1.39 -25.71 0.57
C LYS A 171 1.03 -27.05 -0.08
N ILE A 172 1.47 -27.24 -1.31
CA ILE A 172 1.32 -28.49 -2.05
C ILE A 172 2.69 -29.17 -2.15
N VAL A 173 2.69 -30.50 -2.06
CA VAL A 173 3.88 -31.34 -2.23
C VAL A 173 3.53 -32.45 -3.22
N GLU A 174 4.36 -32.62 -4.23
CA GLU A 174 4.16 -33.57 -5.32
C GLU A 174 5.34 -34.54 -5.38
N GLY A 175 5.07 -35.84 -5.28
CA GLY A 175 6.08 -36.89 -5.31
C GLY A 175 6.93 -37.00 -4.04
N GLY A 176 7.81 -38.00 -4.03
CA GLY A 176 8.63 -38.35 -2.86
C GLY A 176 7.79 -38.81 -1.67
N ILE A 177 8.34 -38.68 -0.46
CA ILE A 177 7.69 -39.12 0.79
C ILE A 177 7.32 -37.95 1.72
N ALA A 178 7.75 -36.73 1.40
CA ALA A 178 7.42 -35.57 2.22
C ALA A 178 5.95 -35.18 2.05
N THR A 179 5.41 -34.58 3.11
CA THR A 179 4.08 -34.03 3.21
C THR A 179 4.14 -32.51 3.35
N SER A 180 3.02 -31.80 3.21
CA SER A 180 3.00 -30.33 3.32
C SER A 180 3.54 -29.83 4.67
N SER A 181 3.38 -30.60 5.75
CA SER A 181 3.84 -30.25 7.08
C SER A 181 5.36 -30.37 7.29
N ASP A 182 6.06 -31.08 6.41
CA ASP A 182 7.53 -31.18 6.47
C ASP A 182 8.22 -29.90 6.00
N PHE A 183 7.48 -28.97 5.40
CA PHE A 183 7.96 -27.66 4.96
C PHE A 183 7.53 -26.57 5.96
N GLN A 184 8.48 -25.78 6.43
CA GLN A 184 8.28 -24.65 7.33
C GLN A 184 8.06 -23.37 6.52
N ILE A 185 6.82 -22.84 6.51
CA ILE A 185 6.43 -21.62 5.80
C ILE A 185 6.71 -20.40 6.68
N SER A 186 7.40 -19.42 6.09
CA SER A 186 7.68 -18.12 6.67
C SER A 186 6.96 -17.02 5.90
N LEU A 187 6.12 -16.25 6.58
CA LEU A 187 5.53 -15.01 6.09
C LEU A 187 6.12 -13.83 6.85
N LYS A 188 6.73 -12.89 6.13
CA LYS A 188 7.38 -11.70 6.71
C LYS A 188 6.83 -10.41 6.11
N LYS A 189 6.89 -9.35 6.90
CA LYS A 189 6.74 -7.95 6.48
C LYS A 189 7.93 -7.19 7.03
N ASP A 190 8.64 -6.44 6.19
CA ASP A 190 9.84 -5.68 6.58
C ASP A 190 10.88 -6.54 7.34
N ASN A 191 11.12 -7.76 6.84
CA ASN A 191 11.99 -8.80 7.46
C ASN A 191 11.54 -9.34 8.83
N VAL A 192 10.38 -8.94 9.35
CA VAL A 192 9.82 -9.42 10.61
C VAL A 192 8.71 -10.44 10.34
N HIS A 193 8.69 -11.54 11.07
CA HIS A 193 7.64 -12.54 10.96
C HIS A 193 6.27 -11.97 11.37
N VAL A 194 5.26 -12.29 10.56
CA VAL A 194 3.87 -12.06 10.92
C VAL A 194 3.48 -13.01 12.05
N THR A 195 2.56 -12.61 12.94
CA THR A 195 2.02 -13.48 13.99
C THR A 195 1.52 -14.81 13.40
N GLY A 196 1.93 -15.92 14.01
CA GLY A 196 1.65 -17.28 13.50
C GLY A 196 2.65 -17.78 12.45
N SER A 197 3.66 -16.98 12.08
CA SER A 197 4.81 -17.41 11.28
C SER A 197 6.09 -17.44 12.14
N PRO A 198 7.06 -18.32 11.83
CA PRO A 198 6.99 -19.41 10.85
C PRO A 198 6.21 -20.62 11.38
N GLN A 199 5.57 -21.39 10.50
CA GLN A 199 4.81 -22.58 10.86
C GLN A 199 4.85 -23.66 9.78
N ALA A 200 4.55 -24.91 10.15
CA ALA A 200 4.42 -26.01 9.20
C ALA A 200 3.38 -25.70 8.09
N GLY A 201 3.69 -26.13 6.87
CA GLY A 201 2.82 -25.97 5.71
C GLY A 201 1.56 -26.83 5.79
N SER A 202 0.53 -26.41 5.07
CA SER A 202 -0.78 -27.06 5.05
C SER A 202 -1.34 -27.12 3.64
N SER A 203 -1.77 -28.32 3.21
CA SER A 203 -2.43 -28.55 1.92
C SER A 203 -3.84 -27.96 1.83
N ILE A 204 -4.51 -27.76 2.96
CA ILE A 204 -5.76 -26.97 3.04
C ILE A 204 -5.49 -25.48 3.23
N GLY A 205 -4.23 -25.10 3.40
CA GLY A 205 -3.74 -23.75 3.58
C GLY A 205 -3.89 -23.19 4.98
N THR A 206 -3.12 -22.13 5.23
CA THR A 206 -3.14 -21.37 6.47
C THR A 206 -3.48 -19.91 6.21
N THR A 207 -4.41 -19.36 6.98
CA THR A 207 -4.91 -18.00 6.81
C THR A 207 -4.29 -17.06 7.83
N TYR A 208 -3.70 -15.97 7.34
CA TYR A 208 -3.23 -14.82 8.10
C TYR A 208 -4.22 -13.67 7.91
N SER A 209 -4.77 -13.19 9.02
CA SER A 209 -5.77 -12.12 9.04
C SER A 209 -5.21 -10.85 9.64
N ASN A 210 -5.96 -9.75 9.53
CA ASN A 210 -5.60 -8.45 10.10
C ASN A 210 -4.29 -7.88 9.53
N LEU A 211 -3.96 -8.23 8.27
CA LEU A 211 -2.77 -7.74 7.60
C LEU A 211 -2.99 -6.32 7.09
N ALA A 212 -2.02 -5.45 7.32
CA ALA A 212 -2.04 -4.10 6.75
C ALA A 212 -1.79 -4.15 5.24
N SER A 213 -2.24 -3.12 4.52
CA SER A 213 -1.86 -2.95 3.12
C SER A 213 -0.35 -2.74 3.01
N SER A 214 0.38 -3.70 2.45
CA SER A 214 1.84 -3.71 2.35
C SER A 214 2.32 -4.81 1.43
N THR A 215 3.60 -4.80 1.12
CA THR A 215 4.30 -5.98 0.59
C THR A 215 4.65 -6.95 1.72
N TYR A 216 4.42 -8.22 1.45
CA TYR A 216 4.82 -9.35 2.29
C TYR A 216 5.73 -10.28 1.49
N GLU A 217 6.59 -11.02 2.19
CA GLU A 217 7.48 -12.02 1.61
C GLU A 217 7.13 -13.39 2.17
N VAL A 218 6.98 -14.37 1.28
CA VAL A 218 6.78 -15.78 1.61
C VAL A 218 8.05 -16.52 1.27
N SER A 219 8.61 -17.23 2.23
CA SER A 219 9.71 -18.15 2.02
C SER A 219 9.40 -19.48 2.71
N GLU A 220 10.18 -20.50 2.41
CA GLU A 220 10.07 -21.78 3.08
C GLU A 220 11.40 -22.48 3.24
N THR A 221 11.45 -23.40 4.20
CA THR A 221 12.52 -24.38 4.35
C THR A 221 11.89 -25.78 4.41
N GLY A 222 12.64 -26.81 4.01
CA GLY A 222 12.12 -28.17 4.00
C GLY A 222 13.16 -29.20 3.60
N PRO A 223 12.72 -30.45 3.35
CA PRO A 223 13.58 -31.54 2.93
C PRO A 223 14.32 -31.22 1.63
N ALA A 224 15.50 -31.82 1.46
CA ALA A 224 16.27 -31.75 0.23
C ALA A 224 15.53 -32.40 -0.96
N ASN A 225 15.98 -32.09 -2.18
CA ASN A 225 15.48 -32.65 -3.44
C ASN A 225 14.03 -32.26 -3.76
N TYR A 226 13.61 -31.06 -3.36
CA TYR A 226 12.32 -30.49 -3.71
C TYR A 226 12.50 -29.10 -4.29
N ASP A 227 11.97 -28.89 -5.48
CA ASP A 227 12.00 -27.59 -6.17
C ASP A 227 10.68 -26.86 -5.90
N ALA A 228 10.77 -25.61 -5.43
CA ALA A 228 9.61 -24.80 -5.06
C ALA A 228 9.16 -23.88 -6.21
N VAL A 229 7.85 -23.86 -6.48
CA VAL A 229 7.20 -22.96 -7.42
C VAL A 229 6.08 -22.19 -6.73
N PHE A 230 6.11 -20.87 -6.87
CA PHE A 230 5.12 -19.96 -6.30
C PHE A 230 4.07 -19.54 -7.34
N SER A 231 2.79 -19.56 -6.95
CA SER A 231 1.66 -19.23 -7.83
C SER A 231 0.53 -18.49 -7.08
N GLY A 232 -0.47 -18.02 -7.81
CA GLY A 232 -1.53 -17.18 -7.25
C GLY A 232 -1.01 -15.79 -6.90
N ALA A 233 -1.28 -15.32 -5.69
CA ALA A 233 -0.91 -13.98 -5.23
C ALA A 233 0.60 -13.75 -5.06
N CYS A 234 1.41 -14.82 -5.03
CA CYS A 234 2.87 -14.79 -4.88
C CYS A 234 3.61 -15.23 -6.16
N ASN A 235 2.93 -15.21 -7.32
CA ASN A 235 3.46 -15.75 -8.57
C ASN A 235 4.84 -15.16 -8.93
N GLY A 236 5.82 -16.04 -9.14
CA GLY A 236 7.13 -15.73 -9.73
C GLY A 236 8.11 -14.92 -8.88
N THR A 237 7.72 -14.33 -7.75
CA THR A 237 8.58 -13.36 -7.02
C THR A 237 8.66 -13.56 -5.52
N SER A 238 8.06 -14.63 -4.97
CA SER A 238 7.95 -14.93 -3.52
C SER A 238 7.43 -13.77 -2.65
N THR A 239 6.92 -12.72 -3.29
CA THR A 239 6.47 -11.47 -2.67
C THR A 239 5.03 -11.20 -3.08
N ILE A 240 4.27 -10.62 -2.17
CA ILE A 240 2.83 -10.41 -2.30
C ILE A 240 2.56 -8.96 -1.94
N MET A 241 2.10 -8.16 -2.91
CA MET A 241 1.58 -6.83 -2.64
C MET A 241 0.11 -6.94 -2.24
N LEU A 242 -0.15 -6.76 -0.94
CA LEU A 242 -1.50 -6.85 -0.39
C LEU A 242 -2.13 -5.46 -0.33
N ALA A 243 -3.19 -5.24 -1.11
CA ALA A 243 -3.98 -4.01 -1.04
C ALA A 243 -4.97 -4.07 0.14
N ALA A 244 -5.42 -2.92 0.64
CA ALA A 244 -6.42 -2.81 1.70
C ALA A 244 -7.73 -3.56 1.36
N SER A 245 -8.35 -4.19 2.38
CA SER A 245 -9.63 -4.92 2.25
C SER A 245 -9.65 -6.02 1.18
N THR A 246 -8.52 -6.69 0.96
CA THR A 246 -8.43 -7.81 0.01
C THR A 246 -8.33 -9.16 0.71
N SER A 247 -8.76 -10.21 0.00
CA SER A 247 -8.51 -11.60 0.38
C SER A 247 -7.83 -12.28 -0.79
N VAL A 248 -6.61 -12.76 -0.59
CA VAL A 248 -5.81 -13.37 -1.66
C VAL A 248 -5.25 -14.71 -1.20
N THR A 249 -4.94 -15.58 -2.16
CA THR A 249 -4.33 -16.89 -1.90
C THR A 249 -2.99 -16.99 -2.64
N CYS A 250 -1.94 -17.35 -1.91
CA CYS A 250 -0.64 -17.76 -2.43
C CYS A 250 -0.54 -19.28 -2.35
N THR A 251 -0.02 -19.93 -3.39
CA THR A 251 0.22 -21.38 -3.38
C THR A 251 1.69 -21.65 -3.65
N VAL A 252 2.31 -22.36 -2.74
CA VAL A 252 3.69 -22.86 -2.88
C VAL A 252 3.61 -24.35 -3.16
N THR A 253 4.12 -24.77 -4.32
CA THR A 253 4.13 -26.19 -4.73
C THR A 253 5.56 -26.66 -4.76
N ASN A 254 5.85 -27.78 -4.08
CA ASN A 254 7.15 -28.41 -4.15
C ASN A 254 7.06 -29.75 -4.84
N THR A 255 7.81 -29.87 -5.92
CA THR A 255 7.88 -31.10 -6.69
C THR A 255 9.18 -31.82 -6.36
N PHE A 256 9.07 -33.10 -6.02
CA PHE A 256 10.21 -33.94 -5.70
C PHE A 256 11.06 -34.19 -6.95
N ASN A 257 12.35 -33.88 -6.83
CA ASN A 257 13.35 -34.04 -7.87
C ASN A 257 14.57 -34.77 -7.30
N PRO A 258 14.53 -36.12 -7.19
CA PRO A 258 15.60 -36.89 -6.59
C PRO A 258 16.88 -36.85 -7.44
N PRO A 259 18.06 -37.09 -6.83
CA PRO A 259 19.29 -37.29 -7.59
C PRO A 259 19.11 -38.45 -8.57
N LEU A 260 19.63 -38.29 -9.79
CA LEU A 260 19.70 -39.39 -10.76
C LEU A 260 20.77 -40.38 -10.31
N MET A 261 20.43 -41.67 -10.32
CA MET A 261 21.28 -42.76 -9.85
C MET A 261 21.64 -43.70 -11.01
N ALA A 262 22.83 -44.27 -10.98
CA ALA A 262 23.29 -45.33 -11.88
C ALA A 262 24.01 -46.42 -11.09
N ASP A 263 23.99 -47.64 -11.62
CA ASP A 263 24.69 -48.75 -11.01
C ASP A 263 26.08 -48.92 -11.64
N LEU A 264 27.10 -49.09 -10.79
CA LEU A 264 28.46 -49.47 -11.17
C LEU A 264 28.81 -50.83 -10.56
N THR A 265 29.08 -51.82 -11.38
CA THR A 265 29.60 -53.12 -10.93
C THR A 265 31.12 -53.16 -11.08
N VAL A 266 31.83 -53.45 -9.99
CA VAL A 266 33.29 -53.59 -10.00
C VAL A 266 33.68 -55.05 -9.79
N PHE A 267 34.37 -55.63 -10.76
CA PHE A 267 34.90 -56.99 -10.72
C PHE A 267 36.37 -56.96 -10.33
N LYS A 268 36.77 -57.85 -9.42
CA LYS A 268 38.18 -58.08 -9.11
C LYS A 268 38.62 -59.43 -9.63
N ILE A 269 39.62 -59.45 -10.49
CA ILE A 269 40.22 -60.66 -11.06
C ILE A 269 41.69 -60.74 -10.63
N VAL A 270 42.12 -61.95 -10.29
CA VAL A 270 43.52 -62.30 -10.04
C VAL A 270 43.90 -63.40 -11.02
N LEU A 271 44.97 -63.17 -11.79
CA LEU A 271 45.47 -64.08 -12.83
C LEU A 271 46.93 -64.47 -12.55
N GLY A 272 47.36 -65.57 -13.16
CA GLY A 272 48.74 -66.05 -13.11
C GLY A 272 48.99 -67.09 -12.00
N THR A 273 50.26 -67.31 -11.65
CA THR A 273 50.67 -68.33 -10.68
C THR A 273 50.77 -67.75 -9.28
N THR A 274 49.67 -67.78 -8.53
CA THR A 274 49.59 -67.22 -7.18
C THR A 274 48.62 -67.99 -6.30
N THR A 275 48.75 -67.87 -4.98
CA THR A 275 47.73 -68.28 -4.02
C THR A 275 46.73 -67.17 -3.70
N ALA A 276 46.98 -65.96 -4.21
CA ALA A 276 46.09 -64.81 -4.01
C ALA A 276 44.74 -65.04 -4.69
N THR A 277 43.71 -64.52 -4.06
CA THR A 277 42.32 -64.55 -4.49
C THR A 277 41.80 -63.12 -4.60
N SER A 278 40.67 -62.92 -5.30
CA SER A 278 40.05 -61.59 -5.43
C SER A 278 39.78 -60.92 -4.08
N SER A 279 39.48 -61.69 -3.04
CA SER A 279 39.18 -61.18 -1.70
C SER A 279 40.39 -60.68 -0.93
N ASP A 280 41.61 -60.98 -1.37
CA ASP A 280 42.84 -60.48 -0.74
C ASP A 280 43.12 -59.00 -1.07
N PHE A 281 42.31 -58.41 -1.95
CA PHE A 281 42.39 -57.01 -2.37
C PHE A 281 41.10 -56.28 -2.00
N GLN A 282 41.23 -55.17 -1.27
CA GLN A 282 40.13 -54.27 -0.95
C GLN A 282 39.90 -53.31 -2.13
N ILE A 283 38.74 -53.39 -2.74
CA ILE A 283 38.30 -52.47 -3.79
C ILE A 283 37.78 -51.19 -3.15
N HIS A 284 38.33 -50.08 -3.63
CA HIS A 284 37.89 -48.73 -3.33
C HIS A 284 37.14 -48.16 -4.53
N VAL A 285 35.92 -47.67 -4.31
CA VAL A 285 35.20 -46.80 -5.24
C VAL A 285 35.06 -45.45 -4.56
N LYS A 286 35.79 -44.46 -5.04
CA LYS A 286 35.85 -43.12 -4.44
C LYS A 286 35.12 -42.11 -5.30
N SER A 287 34.43 -41.18 -4.67
CA SER A 287 33.91 -40.01 -5.37
C SER A 287 35.09 -39.11 -5.78
N ALA A 288 35.20 -38.77 -7.06
CA ALA A 288 36.29 -37.91 -7.52
C ALA A 288 36.20 -36.47 -6.97
N THR A 289 35.03 -36.06 -6.45
CA THR A 289 34.84 -34.72 -5.86
C THR A 289 35.27 -34.64 -4.40
N THR A 290 35.08 -35.71 -3.63
CA THR A 290 35.39 -35.73 -2.19
C THR A 290 36.64 -36.54 -1.86
N SER A 291 37.11 -37.38 -2.80
CA SER A 291 38.17 -38.37 -2.63
C SER A 291 37.91 -39.39 -1.51
N LEU A 292 36.65 -39.50 -1.08
CA LEU A 292 36.21 -40.47 -0.07
C LEU A 292 35.56 -41.68 -0.74
N ASP A 293 35.73 -42.83 -0.11
CA ASP A 293 35.01 -44.04 -0.47
C ASP A 293 33.49 -43.84 -0.38
N VAL A 294 32.77 -44.36 -1.38
CA VAL A 294 31.31 -44.37 -1.41
C VAL A 294 30.77 -45.36 -0.38
N ALA A 295 29.48 -45.26 -0.05
CA ALA A 295 28.84 -46.21 0.85
C ALA A 295 29.02 -47.66 0.36
N GLY A 296 29.43 -48.56 1.26
CA GLY A 296 29.78 -49.95 0.92
C GLY A 296 31.21 -50.15 0.40
N SER A 297 32.03 -49.10 0.33
CA SER A 297 33.45 -49.14 -0.01
C SER A 297 34.30 -48.64 1.17
N PRO A 298 35.55 -49.13 1.36
CA PRO A 298 36.14 -50.26 0.65
C PRO A 298 35.56 -51.61 1.09
N GLN A 299 35.65 -52.60 0.21
CA GLN A 299 35.26 -53.98 0.50
C GLN A 299 36.13 -54.98 -0.25
N ALA A 300 36.19 -56.21 0.23
CA ALA A 300 36.96 -57.27 -0.40
C ALA A 300 36.48 -57.50 -1.85
N GLY A 301 37.43 -57.65 -2.76
CA GLY A 301 37.16 -57.87 -4.18
C GLY A 301 36.51 -59.23 -4.44
N THR A 302 35.75 -59.31 -5.53
CA THR A 302 35.12 -60.56 -5.97
C THR A 302 35.11 -60.65 -7.50
N ALA A 303 35.35 -61.86 -8.01
CA ALA A 303 35.22 -62.16 -9.44
C ALA A 303 33.76 -62.15 -9.92
N ALA A 304 32.79 -62.29 -9.01
CA ALA A 304 31.37 -62.15 -9.32
C ALA A 304 30.93 -60.67 -9.47
N GLY A 305 31.79 -59.75 -9.05
CA GLY A 305 31.54 -58.31 -9.04
C GLY A 305 30.73 -57.83 -7.85
N THR A 306 30.95 -56.58 -7.46
CA THR A 306 30.09 -55.89 -6.49
C THR A 306 29.47 -54.65 -7.12
N THR A 307 28.15 -54.49 -6.97
CA THR A 307 27.41 -53.36 -7.53
C THR A 307 27.21 -52.26 -6.49
N TYR A 308 27.51 -51.04 -6.89
CA TYR A 308 27.28 -49.81 -6.15
C TYR A 308 26.21 -48.99 -6.87
N SER A 309 25.15 -48.59 -6.17
CA SER A 309 24.16 -47.65 -6.71
C SER A 309 24.56 -46.23 -6.32
N LEU A 310 24.96 -45.44 -7.30
CA LEU A 310 25.67 -44.17 -7.12
C LEU A 310 24.94 -43.03 -7.82
N PRO A 311 24.95 -41.81 -7.28
CA PRO A 311 24.50 -40.64 -8.02
C PRO A 311 25.28 -40.45 -9.32
N PHE A 312 24.69 -39.74 -10.28
CA PHE A 312 25.45 -39.30 -11.46
C PHE A 312 26.64 -38.46 -11.02
N GLY A 313 27.79 -38.71 -11.64
CA GLY A 313 29.06 -38.12 -11.21
C GLY A 313 30.27 -38.89 -11.70
N THR A 314 31.45 -38.46 -11.25
CA THR A 314 32.72 -39.10 -11.58
C THR A 314 33.27 -39.81 -10.36
N TYR A 315 33.78 -41.01 -10.57
CA TYR A 315 34.31 -41.91 -9.56
C TYR A 315 35.68 -42.43 -9.98
N GLU A 316 36.45 -42.89 -9.00
CA GLU A 316 37.74 -43.54 -9.19
C GLU A 316 37.72 -44.90 -8.50
N VAL A 317 37.92 -45.95 -9.29
CA VAL A 317 38.12 -47.32 -8.83
C VAL A 317 39.61 -47.52 -8.58
N SER A 318 39.95 -47.96 -7.38
CA SER A 318 41.31 -48.34 -7.00
C SER A 318 41.27 -49.56 -6.10
N GLU A 319 42.43 -50.08 -5.74
CA GLU A 319 42.52 -51.18 -4.80
C GLU A 319 43.69 -51.04 -3.84
N THR A 320 43.59 -51.73 -2.72
CA THR A 320 44.68 -51.91 -1.76
C THR A 320 44.76 -53.39 -1.37
N GLY A 321 45.95 -53.87 -1.02
CA GLY A 321 46.18 -55.25 -0.60
C GLY A 321 47.62 -55.46 -0.17
N ASP A 322 47.86 -56.49 0.64
CA ASP A 322 49.20 -56.76 1.19
C ASP A 322 50.14 -57.43 0.17
N LEU A 323 49.58 -57.99 -0.91
CA LEU A 323 50.32 -58.63 -1.99
C LEU A 323 50.53 -57.66 -3.14
N THR A 324 51.76 -57.60 -3.65
CA THR A 324 52.11 -56.75 -4.80
C THR A 324 52.07 -57.56 -6.10
N PRO A 325 51.14 -57.26 -7.03
CA PRO A 325 51.11 -57.90 -8.34
C PRO A 325 52.24 -57.38 -9.25
N ASP A 326 52.57 -58.13 -10.30
CA ASP A 326 53.50 -57.67 -11.34
C ASP A 326 52.86 -56.57 -12.20
N GLU A 327 51.54 -56.65 -12.39
CA GLU A 327 50.75 -55.68 -13.14
C GLU A 327 49.34 -55.55 -12.55
N THR A 328 48.85 -54.31 -12.43
CA THR A 328 47.44 -54.00 -12.17
C THR A 328 46.88 -53.23 -13.36
N SER A 329 45.75 -53.69 -13.90
CA SER A 329 45.05 -53.05 -15.01
C SER A 329 43.58 -52.81 -14.71
N PHE A 330 43.04 -51.73 -15.27
CA PHE A 330 41.63 -51.35 -15.22
C PHE A 330 41.04 -51.40 -16.64
N ASN A 331 39.90 -52.04 -16.80
CA ASN A 331 39.20 -52.14 -18.09
C ASN A 331 37.67 -52.16 -17.93
N GLY A 332 36.96 -52.35 -19.05
CA GLY A 332 35.51 -52.21 -19.13
C GLY A 332 35.13 -50.76 -19.42
N ASP A 333 34.22 -50.22 -18.62
CA ASP A 333 33.81 -48.80 -18.66
C ASP A 333 34.77 -47.87 -17.90
N CYS A 334 35.70 -48.42 -17.11
CA CYS A 334 36.74 -47.64 -16.45
C CYS A 334 37.85 -47.23 -17.43
N SER A 335 38.40 -46.05 -17.24
CA SER A 335 39.67 -45.63 -17.84
C SER A 335 40.83 -46.47 -17.31
N THR A 336 42.01 -46.36 -17.94
CA THR A 336 43.23 -47.09 -17.55
C THR A 336 43.71 -46.78 -16.13
N ASN A 337 43.27 -45.66 -15.55
CA ASN A 337 43.60 -45.26 -14.19
C ASN A 337 42.41 -45.47 -13.23
N GLY A 338 41.42 -46.28 -13.62
CA GLY A 338 40.25 -46.60 -12.78
C GLY A 338 39.17 -45.50 -12.71
N GLY A 339 39.38 -44.34 -13.35
CA GLY A 339 38.38 -43.28 -13.42
C GLY A 339 37.18 -43.64 -14.29
N ILE A 340 35.96 -43.28 -13.87
CA ILE A 340 34.70 -43.51 -14.59
C ILE A 340 33.70 -42.37 -14.37
N THR A 341 32.86 -42.06 -15.37
CA THR A 341 31.78 -41.07 -15.25
C THR A 341 30.41 -41.72 -15.51
N LEU A 342 29.48 -41.53 -14.58
CA LEU A 342 28.10 -42.00 -14.62
C LEU A 342 27.18 -40.82 -15.03
N THR A 343 26.59 -40.90 -16.21
CA THR A 343 25.72 -39.84 -16.77
C THR A 343 24.38 -40.35 -17.30
N SER A 344 24.12 -41.65 -17.15
CA SER A 344 22.88 -42.29 -17.55
C SER A 344 22.58 -43.46 -16.63
N THR A 345 21.33 -43.93 -16.62
CA THR A 345 20.88 -45.03 -15.76
C THR A 345 21.35 -46.42 -16.22
N THR A 346 22.13 -46.50 -17.30
CA THR A 346 22.70 -47.77 -17.75
C THR A 346 23.73 -48.26 -16.76
N THR A 347 23.65 -49.52 -16.35
CA THR A 347 24.68 -50.15 -15.51
C THR A 347 26.03 -50.12 -16.21
N LYS A 348 27.05 -49.66 -15.49
CA LYS A 348 28.44 -49.62 -15.93
C LYS A 348 29.25 -50.71 -15.23
N ALA A 349 30.28 -51.21 -15.88
CA ALA A 349 31.12 -52.29 -15.35
C ALA A 349 32.61 -51.96 -15.44
N CYS A 350 33.31 -52.05 -14.33
CA CYS A 350 34.77 -51.95 -14.29
C CYS A 350 35.38 -53.27 -13.84
N THR A 351 36.48 -53.69 -14.47
CA THR A 351 37.25 -54.84 -13.98
C THR A 351 38.65 -54.39 -13.61
N VAL A 352 39.03 -54.70 -12.37
CA VAL A 352 40.39 -54.54 -11.86
C VAL A 352 41.07 -55.91 -11.93
N THR A 353 42.18 -56.02 -12.66
CA THR A 353 42.90 -57.28 -12.85
C THR A 353 44.31 -57.17 -12.31
N ASN A 354 44.68 -58.08 -11.41
CA ASN A 354 46.06 -58.27 -10.99
C ASN A 354 46.66 -59.51 -11.64
N THR A 355 47.83 -59.37 -12.23
CA THR A 355 48.56 -60.46 -12.87
C THR A 355 49.83 -60.77 -12.07
N PHE A 356 50.03 -62.06 -11.76
CA PHE A 356 51.21 -62.61 -11.10
C PHE A 356 51.93 -63.57 -12.06
N ASN A 357 52.98 -63.09 -12.70
CA ASN A 357 53.72 -63.80 -13.75
C ASN A 357 54.75 -64.80 -13.19
N ASN A 358 55.16 -64.64 -11.94
CA ASN A 358 56.13 -65.52 -11.28
C ASN A 358 55.51 -66.15 -10.02
N ALA A 359 55.72 -67.46 -9.83
CA ALA A 359 55.38 -68.12 -8.57
C ALA A 359 56.32 -67.65 -7.44
N PRO A 360 55.86 -67.58 -6.18
CA PRO A 360 56.71 -67.22 -5.04
C PRO A 360 57.92 -68.16 -4.86
#